data_AF-A0A843D7N8-F1
#
_entry.id   AF-A0A843D7N8-F1
#
_cell.length_a   1.000
_cell.length_b   1.000
_cell.length_c   1.000
_cell.angle_alpha   90.00
_cell.angle_beta   90.00
_cell.angle_gamma   90.00
#
_symmetry.space_group_name_H-M   'P 1'
#
loop_
_entity.id
_entity.type
_entity.pdbx_description
1 polymer ?
#
loop_
_entity_poly.entity_id
_entity_poly.type
_entity_poly.pdbx_seq_one_letter_code
_entity_poly.pdbx_strand_id
1 'polypeptide(L)'
;EYVTKIDVEESKRIVRHFPLFIAICVIVWFIMVLVRGNYTFAAFVVYLCLSFVVCFAVMGAVIFRKLGHGPLPNWLFFIGALLMSAIMVIYGQNTGNIHFDGVMHDLLSWFGLDLGEVAFLIVTILALASILVFTPAGVLYIISAYLGFYMPKVFNRLYKDSFTGERGKAEHFFMVPDFVDVKDVVMEPEIDYRQFNGETFAYLSTYIIIMGVLFSSYLFINPLFLDNMTSQIMLSIMMMLAMFVPALVIPWQIMRDLKAQVITDAARPYYVWNGAKHRLFSSFLTLGAFMMMFVLSLYYGYSAVNIIINYLYLLVPLVCIAVMYSAMYTNNFNNMLKVVIYSRFMERKKRFDEERIGRSLI
;
A
#
# COMPACT_ATOMS: atom_id res chain seq x y z
N GLU A 1 9.16 -26.81 4.77
CA GLU A 1 7.80 -26.56 4.25
C GLU A 1 7.28 -25.12 4.36
N TYR A 2 8.10 -24.12 4.74
CA TYR A 2 7.65 -22.74 5.02
C TYR A 2 7.76 -21.73 3.86
N VAL A 3 7.84 -22.20 2.62
CA VAL A 3 7.87 -21.29 1.46
C VAL A 3 6.59 -21.52 0.67
N THR A 4 5.62 -20.62 0.84
CA THR A 4 4.64 -20.42 -0.22
C THR A 4 5.42 -20.04 -1.46
N LYS A 5 5.45 -20.91 -2.46
CA LYS A 5 5.96 -20.51 -3.77
C LYS A 5 4.95 -19.49 -4.32
N ILE A 6 5.19 -18.19 -4.16
CA ILE A 6 4.86 -17.31 -5.30
C ILE A 6 5.87 -17.71 -6.35
N ASP A 7 5.45 -18.67 -7.17
CA ASP A 7 6.24 -19.17 -8.27
C ASP A 7 6.47 -18.03 -9.27
N VAL A 8 7.55 -18.09 -10.03
CA VAL A 8 7.86 -17.15 -11.11
C VAL A 8 6.69 -17.02 -12.07
N GLU A 9 6.00 -18.14 -12.32
CA GLU A 9 4.79 -18.16 -13.13
C GLU A 9 3.61 -17.45 -12.47
N GLU A 10 3.47 -17.54 -11.15
CA GLU A 10 2.39 -16.89 -10.43
C GLU A 10 2.56 -15.37 -10.43
N SER A 11 3.78 -14.86 -10.14
CA SER A 11 4.07 -13.42 -10.27
C SER A 11 3.79 -12.91 -11.69
N LYS A 12 4.21 -13.66 -12.71
CA LYS A 12 4.03 -13.29 -14.11
C LYS A 12 2.56 -13.32 -14.52
N ARG A 13 1.80 -14.31 -14.03
CA ARG A 13 0.35 -14.41 -14.25
C ARG A 13 -0.37 -13.21 -13.65
N ILE A 14 -0.06 -12.84 -12.41
CA ILE A 14 -0.68 -11.69 -11.74
C ILE A 14 -0.40 -10.40 -12.50
N VAL A 15 0.88 -10.12 -12.79
CA VAL A 15 1.27 -8.89 -13.52
C VAL A 15 0.58 -8.81 -14.89
N ARG A 16 0.35 -9.95 -15.55
CA ARG A 16 -0.37 -10.00 -16.84
C ARG A 16 -1.87 -9.76 -16.71
N HIS A 17 -2.52 -10.28 -15.65
CA HIS A 17 -3.98 -10.20 -15.48
C HIS A 17 -4.43 -9.00 -14.65
N PHE A 18 -3.53 -8.32 -13.93
CA PHE A 18 -3.88 -7.17 -13.11
C PHE A 18 -4.54 -6.02 -13.90
N PRO A 19 -4.12 -5.67 -15.13
CA PRO A 19 -4.85 -4.68 -15.92
C PRO A 19 -6.30 -5.08 -16.21
N LEU A 20 -6.57 -6.38 -16.42
CA LEU A 20 -7.93 -6.89 -16.59
C LEU A 20 -8.73 -6.78 -15.28
N PHE A 21 -8.09 -7.04 -14.14
CA PHE A 21 -8.73 -6.83 -12.83
C PHE A 21 -9.12 -5.36 -12.61
N ILE A 22 -8.25 -4.40 -12.96
CA ILE A 22 -8.61 -2.97 -12.92
C ILE A 22 -9.80 -2.68 -13.82
N ALA A 23 -9.82 -3.21 -15.05
CA ALA A 23 -10.95 -3.03 -15.96
C ALA A 23 -12.25 -3.58 -15.37
N ILE A 24 -12.21 -4.74 -14.69
CA ILE A 24 -13.36 -5.29 -13.96
C ILE A 24 -13.82 -4.36 -12.85
N CYS A 25 -12.91 -3.81 -12.03
CA CYS A 25 -13.25 -2.84 -10.98
C CYS A 25 -13.97 -1.61 -11.57
N VAL A 26 -13.48 -1.08 -12.70
CA VAL A 26 -14.09 0.06 -13.40
C VAL A 26 -15.47 -0.29 -13.96
N ILE A 27 -15.66 -1.50 -14.49
CA ILE A 27 -16.98 -1.97 -14.96
C ILE A 27 -17.95 -2.08 -13.78
N VAL A 28 -17.53 -2.67 -12.66
CA VAL A 28 -18.36 -2.79 -11.44
C VAL A 28 -18.75 -1.41 -10.92
N TRP A 29 -17.80 -0.47 -10.88
CA TRP A 29 -18.08 0.93 -10.55
C TRP A 29 -19.13 1.56 -11.47
N PHE A 30 -18.97 1.42 -12.78
CA PHE A 30 -19.90 1.98 -13.76
C PHE A 30 -21.31 1.41 -13.59
N ILE A 31 -21.43 0.11 -13.35
CA ILE A 31 -22.70 -0.55 -13.04
C ILE A 31 -23.30 0.01 -11.75
N MET A 32 -22.51 0.18 -10.68
CA MET A 32 -22.99 0.75 -9.41
C MET A 32 -23.57 2.16 -9.59
N VAL A 33 -22.89 3.01 -10.38
CA VAL A 33 -23.38 4.37 -10.69
C VAL A 33 -24.71 4.30 -11.43
N LEU A 34 -24.81 3.49 -12.49
CA LEU A 34 -26.02 3.38 -13.31
C LEU A 34 -27.22 2.87 -12.50
N VAL A 35 -27.00 1.88 -11.64
CA VAL A 35 -28.07 1.28 -10.83
C VAL A 35 -28.55 2.24 -9.74
N ARG A 36 -27.66 3.03 -9.12
CA ARG A 36 -28.04 3.98 -8.06
C ARG A 36 -28.66 5.27 -8.60
N GLY A 37 -28.39 5.63 -9.86
CA GLY A 37 -28.94 6.83 -10.48
C GLY A 37 -28.51 8.16 -9.83
N ASN A 38 -27.49 8.14 -8.96
CA ASN A 38 -26.96 9.32 -8.30
C ASN A 38 -25.72 9.82 -9.06
N TYR A 39 -25.89 10.86 -9.87
CA TYR A 39 -24.87 11.40 -10.77
C TYR A 39 -24.08 12.59 -10.17
N THR A 40 -24.11 12.77 -8.85
CA THR A 40 -23.27 13.79 -8.20
C THR A 40 -21.81 13.39 -8.20
N PHE A 41 -20.89 14.35 -8.36
CA PHE A 41 -19.44 14.11 -8.33
C PHE A 41 -19.02 13.36 -7.06
N ALA A 42 -19.58 13.73 -5.92
CA ALA A 42 -19.34 13.09 -4.63
C ALA A 42 -19.72 11.59 -4.65
N ALA A 43 -20.90 11.24 -5.17
CA ALA A 43 -21.34 9.85 -5.30
C ALA A 43 -20.45 9.04 -6.26
N PHE A 44 -20.05 9.63 -7.38
CA PHE A 44 -19.12 8.99 -8.32
C PHE A 44 -17.82 8.56 -7.65
N VAL A 45 -17.20 9.45 -6.86
CA VAL A 45 -15.95 9.15 -6.16
C VAL A 45 -16.15 8.10 -5.06
N VAL A 46 -17.23 8.19 -4.28
CA VAL A 46 -17.56 7.20 -3.23
C VAL A 46 -17.74 5.81 -3.83
N TYR A 47 -18.53 5.68 -4.91
CA TYR A 47 -18.74 4.39 -5.56
C TYR A 47 -17.46 3.85 -6.21
N LEU A 48 -16.60 4.73 -6.73
CA LEU A 48 -15.31 4.33 -7.27
C LEU A 48 -14.44 3.72 -6.17
N CYS A 49 -14.27 4.41 -5.05
CA CYS A 49 -13.51 3.90 -3.92
C CYS A 49 -14.10 2.60 -3.36
N LEU A 50 -15.43 2.53 -3.20
CA LEU A 50 -16.12 1.35 -2.67
C LEU A 50 -15.93 0.13 -3.58
N SER A 51 -16.12 0.30 -4.88
CA SER A 51 -15.95 -0.78 -5.86
C SER A 51 -14.53 -1.37 -5.81
N PHE A 52 -13.51 -0.52 -5.69
CA PHE A 52 -12.12 -0.95 -5.57
C PHE A 52 -11.92 -1.70 -4.26
N VAL A 53 -12.32 -1.16 -3.11
CA VAL A 53 -12.18 -1.84 -1.82
C VAL A 53 -12.85 -3.21 -1.83
N VAL A 54 -14.09 -3.30 -2.33
CA VAL A 54 -14.82 -4.57 -2.43
C VAL A 54 -14.12 -5.56 -3.37
N CYS A 55 -13.70 -5.13 -4.56
CA CYS A 55 -12.99 -6.01 -5.50
C CYS A 55 -11.67 -6.54 -4.92
N PHE A 56 -10.90 -5.67 -4.25
CA PHE A 56 -9.66 -6.07 -3.58
C PHE A 56 -9.92 -6.97 -2.37
N ALA A 57 -11.00 -6.76 -1.61
CA ALA A 57 -11.42 -7.64 -0.53
C ALA A 57 -11.82 -9.04 -1.06
N VAL A 58 -12.58 -9.12 -2.15
CA VAL A 58 -12.97 -10.41 -2.77
C VAL A 58 -11.74 -11.17 -3.24
N MET A 59 -10.84 -10.50 -3.97
CA MET A 59 -9.59 -11.10 -4.41
C MET A 59 -8.71 -11.49 -3.21
N GLY A 60 -8.63 -10.63 -2.20
CA GLY A 60 -7.93 -10.85 -0.96
C GLY A 60 -8.44 -12.07 -0.19
N ALA A 61 -9.74 -12.32 -0.15
CA ALA A 61 -10.32 -13.49 0.49
C ALA A 61 -9.87 -14.80 -0.19
N VAL A 62 -9.76 -14.80 -1.52
CA VAL A 62 -9.23 -15.94 -2.29
C VAL A 62 -7.74 -16.16 -2.00
N ILE A 63 -6.97 -15.07 -1.95
CA ILE A 63 -5.52 -15.12 -1.69
C ILE A 63 -5.21 -15.50 -0.25
N PHE A 64 -6.01 -15.02 0.72
CA PHE A 64 -5.80 -15.24 2.14
C PHE A 64 -5.76 -16.73 2.49
N ARG A 65 -6.57 -17.55 1.82
CA ARG A 65 -6.54 -19.02 1.97
C ARG A 65 -5.25 -19.66 1.49
N LYS A 66 -4.54 -19.02 0.56
CA LYS A 66 -3.27 -19.47 -0.01
C LYS A 66 -2.06 -18.83 0.68
N LEU A 67 -2.27 -17.91 1.62
CA LEU A 67 -1.20 -17.19 2.28
C LEU A 67 -0.39 -18.16 3.16
N GLY A 68 0.93 -18.13 3.01
CA GLY A 68 1.82 -18.97 3.82
C GLY A 68 1.74 -18.60 5.30
N HIS A 69 2.05 -19.56 6.16
CA HIS A 69 2.11 -19.31 7.60
C HIS A 69 3.37 -18.50 7.91
N GLY A 70 3.19 -17.28 8.41
CA GLY A 70 4.27 -16.47 8.98
C GLY A 70 4.57 -16.87 10.43
N PRO A 71 5.41 -16.09 11.14
CA PRO A 71 5.65 -16.25 12.57
C PRO A 71 4.37 -16.26 13.42
N LEU A 72 3.37 -15.46 13.02
CA LEU A 72 2.06 -15.37 13.63
C LEU A 72 1.03 -16.16 12.80
N PRO A 73 0.12 -16.91 13.46
CA PRO A 73 -0.90 -17.68 12.78
C PRO A 73 -2.00 -16.77 12.21
N ASN A 74 -2.58 -17.17 11.07
CA ASN A 74 -3.51 -16.31 10.33
C ASN A 74 -4.81 -15.97 11.11
N TRP A 75 -5.23 -16.79 12.07
CA TRP A 75 -6.40 -16.51 12.93
C TRP A 75 -6.21 -15.27 13.81
N LEU A 76 -4.96 -14.92 14.15
CA LEU A 76 -4.67 -13.75 14.95
C LEU A 76 -5.03 -12.45 14.20
N PHE A 77 -4.90 -12.43 12.87
CA PHE A 77 -5.34 -11.30 12.05
C PHE A 77 -6.85 -11.12 12.07
N PHE A 78 -7.63 -12.21 12.10
CA PHE A 78 -9.09 -12.12 12.23
C PHE A 78 -9.50 -11.55 13.59
N ILE A 79 -8.87 -12.01 14.68
CA ILE A 79 -9.15 -11.44 16.00
C ILE A 79 -8.73 -9.98 16.07
N GLY A 80 -7.53 -9.65 15.58
CA GLY A 80 -7.07 -8.26 15.51
C GLY A 80 -8.02 -7.37 14.71
N ALA A 81 -8.52 -7.86 13.58
CA ALA A 81 -9.48 -7.12 12.75
C ALA A 81 -10.85 -6.97 13.41
N LEU A 82 -11.33 -7.99 14.12
CA LEU A 82 -12.57 -7.89 14.91
C LEU A 82 -12.45 -6.83 16.01
N LEU A 83 -11.33 -6.83 16.75
CA LEU A 83 -11.05 -5.84 17.79
C LEU A 83 -10.97 -4.43 17.20
N MET A 84 -10.21 -4.24 16.11
CA MET A 84 -10.10 -2.95 15.43
C MET A 84 -11.45 -2.48 14.86
N SER A 85 -12.25 -3.38 14.30
CA SER A 85 -13.58 -3.06 13.79
C SER A 85 -14.51 -2.62 14.91
N ALA A 86 -14.50 -3.33 16.06
CA ALA A 86 -15.25 -2.92 17.23
C ALA A 86 -14.82 -1.54 17.74
N ILE A 87 -13.51 -1.27 17.79
CA ILE A 87 -12.96 0.05 18.15
C ILE A 87 -13.49 1.13 17.18
N MET A 88 -13.43 0.87 15.88
CA MET A 88 -13.89 1.82 14.85
C MET A 88 -15.40 2.09 14.95
N VAL A 89 -16.21 1.06 15.23
CA VAL A 89 -17.66 1.19 15.39
C VAL A 89 -18.02 1.95 16.67
N ILE A 90 -17.43 1.60 17.81
CA ILE A 90 -17.64 2.30 19.10
C ILE A 90 -17.21 3.76 18.96
N TYR A 91 -16.08 4.01 18.30
CA TYR A 91 -15.60 5.35 18.02
C TYR A 91 -16.57 6.12 17.11
N GLY A 92 -17.08 5.49 16.05
CA GLY A 92 -18.08 6.08 15.16
C GLY A 92 -19.39 6.45 15.86
N GLN A 93 -19.88 5.58 16.75
CA GLN A 93 -21.08 5.84 17.55
C GLN A 93 -20.89 7.02 18.51
N ASN A 94 -19.77 7.06 19.24
CA ASN A 94 -19.47 8.13 20.20
C ASN A 94 -19.28 9.51 19.55
N THR A 95 -18.84 9.52 18.29
CA THR A 95 -18.58 10.76 17.54
C THR A 95 -19.79 11.21 16.71
N GLY A 96 -20.88 10.45 16.71
CA GLY A 96 -22.05 10.69 15.86
C GLY A 96 -21.77 10.51 14.36
N ASN A 97 -20.59 9.97 14.01
CA ASN A 97 -20.08 9.86 12.65
C ASN A 97 -20.15 8.40 12.19
N ILE A 98 -21.38 7.88 12.07
CA ILE A 98 -21.63 6.46 11.80
C ILE A 98 -21.57 6.13 10.30
N HIS A 99 -20.47 6.51 9.63
CA HIS A 99 -20.34 6.35 8.16
C HIS A 99 -20.32 4.91 7.71
N PHE A 100 -19.74 4.03 8.52
CA PHE A 100 -19.76 2.61 8.22
C PHE A 100 -21.15 2.01 8.36
N ASP A 101 -21.97 2.53 9.28
CA ASP A 101 -23.37 2.14 9.36
C ASP A 101 -24.15 2.64 8.15
N GLY A 102 -24.00 3.91 7.73
CA GLY A 102 -24.68 4.41 6.52
C GLY A 102 -24.36 3.58 5.26
N VAL A 103 -23.08 3.31 5.02
CA VAL A 103 -22.64 2.51 3.86
C VAL A 103 -23.08 1.05 3.98
N MET A 104 -23.02 0.44 5.17
CA MET A 104 -23.48 -0.94 5.38
C MET A 104 -24.99 -1.06 5.31
N HIS A 105 -25.74 -0.07 5.78
CA HIS A 105 -27.19 0.01 5.63
C HIS A 105 -27.58 0.10 4.15
N ASP A 106 -26.89 0.95 3.38
CA ASP A 106 -27.09 1.05 1.93
C ASP A 106 -26.74 -0.24 1.19
N LEU A 107 -25.72 -0.97 1.65
CA LEU A 107 -25.34 -2.27 1.08
C LEU A 107 -26.31 -3.38 1.46
N LEU A 108 -26.80 -3.43 2.70
CA LEU A 108 -27.71 -4.47 3.18
C LEU A 108 -29.13 -4.29 2.64
N SER A 109 -29.61 -3.05 2.56
CA SER A 109 -30.87 -2.71 1.90
C SER A 109 -30.85 -3.08 0.41
N TRP A 110 -29.69 -3.03 -0.25
CA TRP A 110 -29.55 -3.51 -1.63
C TRP A 110 -29.80 -5.02 -1.77
N PHE A 111 -29.48 -5.80 -0.74
CA PHE A 111 -29.81 -7.22 -0.67
C PHE A 111 -31.23 -7.50 -0.15
N GLY A 112 -32.01 -6.45 0.14
CA GLY A 112 -33.35 -6.57 0.73
C GLY A 112 -33.35 -7.09 2.17
N LEU A 113 -32.23 -6.90 2.90
CA LEU A 113 -32.07 -7.38 4.26
C LEU A 113 -32.33 -6.25 5.25
N ASP A 114 -33.56 -6.16 5.77
CA ASP A 114 -33.89 -5.31 6.91
C ASP A 114 -33.54 -6.06 8.21
N LEU A 115 -32.41 -5.70 8.80
CA LEU A 115 -31.93 -6.27 10.05
C LEU A 115 -32.34 -5.40 11.23
N GLY A 116 -32.70 -6.03 12.36
CA GLY A 116 -32.85 -5.29 13.62
C GLY A 116 -31.52 -4.68 14.09
N GLU A 117 -31.57 -3.67 14.96
CA GLU A 117 -30.41 -2.85 15.37
C GLU A 117 -29.19 -3.67 15.83
N VAL A 118 -29.41 -4.71 16.66
CA VAL A 118 -28.33 -5.57 17.16
C VAL A 118 -27.73 -6.44 16.05
N ALA A 119 -28.56 -6.99 15.16
CA ALA A 119 -28.10 -7.80 14.04
C ALA A 119 -27.32 -6.94 13.03
N PHE A 120 -27.78 -5.73 12.79
CA PHE A 120 -27.11 -4.74 11.95
C PHE A 120 -25.72 -4.40 12.50
N LEU A 121 -25.61 -4.11 13.80
CA LEU A 121 -24.33 -3.83 14.45
C LEU A 121 -23.32 -4.97 14.27
N ILE A 122 -23.76 -6.22 14.51
CA ILE A 122 -22.90 -7.40 14.38
C ILE A 122 -22.44 -7.56 12.92
N VAL A 123 -23.34 -7.39 11.97
CA VAL A 123 -23.00 -7.50 10.53
C VAL A 123 -22.03 -6.40 10.11
N THR A 124 -22.19 -5.16 10.58
CA THR A 124 -21.23 -4.08 10.31
C THR A 124 -19.84 -4.43 10.85
N ILE A 125 -19.73 -4.90 12.08
CA ILE A 125 -18.44 -5.30 12.67
C ILE A 125 -17.79 -6.42 11.85
N LEU A 126 -18.56 -7.44 11.45
CA LEU A 126 -18.05 -8.56 10.63
C LEU A 126 -17.64 -8.11 9.22
N ALA A 127 -18.40 -7.21 8.61
CA ALA A 127 -18.09 -6.65 7.29
C ALA A 127 -16.80 -5.82 7.34
N LEU A 128 -16.66 -4.95 8.34
CA LEU A 128 -15.44 -4.18 8.56
C LEU A 128 -14.24 -5.06 8.85
N ALA A 129 -14.39 -6.10 9.66
CA ALA A 129 -13.31 -7.03 9.95
C ALA A 129 -12.87 -7.76 8.68
N SER A 130 -13.83 -8.17 7.84
CA SER A 130 -13.56 -8.80 6.55
C SER A 130 -12.81 -7.86 5.61
N ILE A 131 -13.20 -6.59 5.53
CA ILE A 131 -12.51 -5.58 4.73
C ILE A 131 -11.10 -5.32 5.27
N LEU A 132 -10.94 -5.20 6.59
CA LEU A 132 -9.64 -4.98 7.24
C LEU A 132 -8.69 -6.15 7.08
N VAL A 133 -9.15 -7.39 6.95
CA VAL A 133 -8.26 -8.54 6.70
C VAL A 133 -8.01 -8.74 5.21
N PHE A 134 -9.07 -8.76 4.40
CA PHE A 134 -8.96 -9.21 3.02
C PHE A 134 -8.45 -8.12 2.09
N THR A 135 -8.83 -6.85 2.27
CA THR A 135 -8.31 -5.78 1.40
C THR A 135 -6.79 -5.69 1.49
N PRO A 136 -6.16 -5.69 2.69
CA PRO A 136 -4.71 -5.75 2.79
C PRO A 136 -4.10 -6.99 2.16
N ALA A 137 -4.72 -8.16 2.35
CA ALA A 137 -4.25 -9.39 1.72
C ALA A 137 -4.12 -9.24 0.19
N GLY A 138 -5.16 -8.69 -0.45
CA GLY A 138 -5.21 -8.50 -1.90
C GLY A 138 -4.20 -7.44 -2.37
N VAL A 139 -4.19 -6.28 -1.71
CA VAL A 139 -3.31 -5.16 -2.07
C VAL A 139 -1.83 -5.55 -1.91
N LEU A 140 -1.46 -6.11 -0.75
CA LEU A 140 -0.09 -6.55 -0.47
C LEU A 140 0.38 -7.60 -1.46
N TYR A 141 -0.47 -8.56 -1.80
CA TYR A 141 -0.12 -9.62 -2.73
C TYR A 141 0.19 -9.09 -4.14
N ILE A 142 -0.60 -8.16 -4.66
CA ILE A 142 -0.31 -7.51 -5.95
C ILE A 142 1.01 -6.74 -5.87
N ILE A 143 1.20 -5.92 -4.85
CA ILE A 143 2.42 -5.13 -4.67
C ILE A 143 3.64 -6.05 -4.63
N SER A 144 3.60 -7.11 -3.82
CA SER A 144 4.66 -8.11 -3.72
C SER A 144 4.92 -8.82 -5.05
N ALA A 145 3.88 -9.16 -5.83
CA ALA A 145 4.04 -9.77 -7.14
C ALA A 145 4.72 -8.82 -8.14
N TYR A 146 4.32 -7.54 -8.17
CA TYR A 146 4.95 -6.52 -9.00
C TYR A 146 6.42 -6.31 -8.62
N LEU A 147 6.70 -6.13 -7.33
CA LEU A 147 8.06 -5.92 -6.83
C LEU A 147 8.94 -7.14 -7.10
N GLY A 148 8.46 -8.35 -6.80
CA GLY A 148 9.19 -9.59 -7.07
C GLY A 148 9.48 -9.81 -8.56
N PHE A 149 8.65 -9.28 -9.47
CA PHE A 149 8.85 -9.40 -10.91
C PHE A 149 9.77 -8.31 -11.49
N TYR A 150 9.59 -7.05 -11.09
CA TYR A 150 10.29 -5.91 -11.69
C TYR A 150 11.61 -5.57 -10.97
N MET A 151 11.67 -5.64 -9.64
CA MET A 151 12.86 -5.23 -8.87
C MET A 151 14.13 -5.97 -9.26
N PRO A 152 14.13 -7.31 -9.44
CA PRO A 152 15.32 -8.02 -9.89
C PRO A 152 15.82 -7.55 -11.27
N LYS A 153 14.91 -7.08 -12.15
CA LYS A 153 15.29 -6.56 -13.47
C LYS A 153 15.98 -5.20 -13.34
N VAL A 154 15.49 -4.35 -12.44
CA VAL A 154 16.05 -3.02 -12.19
C VAL A 154 17.46 -3.16 -11.62
N PHE A 155 17.65 -4.00 -10.60
CA PHE A 155 18.98 -4.25 -10.02
C PHE A 155 19.94 -4.90 -11.00
N ASN A 156 19.47 -5.87 -11.79
CA ASN A 156 20.31 -6.49 -12.80
C ASN A 156 20.70 -5.52 -13.93
N ARG A 157 19.85 -4.53 -14.23
CA ARG A 157 20.20 -3.48 -15.19
C ARG A 157 21.28 -2.56 -14.60
N LEU A 158 21.12 -2.14 -13.35
CA LEU A 158 22.14 -1.38 -12.63
C LEU A 158 23.50 -2.11 -12.62
N TYR A 159 23.49 -3.43 -12.43
CA TYR A 159 24.69 -4.27 -12.49
C TYR A 159 25.27 -4.46 -13.91
N LYS A 160 24.46 -4.40 -14.98
CA LYS A 160 24.99 -4.48 -16.35
C LYS A 160 25.59 -3.16 -16.79
N ASP A 161 24.88 -2.08 -16.49
CA ASP A 161 25.24 -0.71 -16.86
C ASP A 161 26.60 -0.32 -16.22
N SER A 162 26.92 -0.85 -15.03
CA SER A 162 28.21 -0.68 -14.35
C SER A 162 29.43 -1.18 -15.14
N PHE A 163 29.27 -2.14 -16.06
CA PHE A 163 30.38 -2.62 -16.90
C PHE A 163 30.52 -1.86 -18.21
N THR A 164 29.46 -1.20 -18.65
CA THR A 164 29.47 -0.41 -19.90
C THR A 164 29.91 1.02 -19.67
N GLY A 165 29.86 1.52 -18.43
CA GLY A 165 30.09 2.94 -18.12
C GLY A 165 28.97 3.86 -18.62
N GLU A 166 27.91 3.30 -19.22
CA GLU A 166 26.72 4.03 -19.66
C GLU A 166 25.77 4.25 -18.49
N ARG A 167 25.38 5.51 -18.27
CA ARG A 167 24.38 5.85 -17.25
C ARG A 167 22.98 5.47 -17.68
N GLY A 168 22.46 4.43 -17.06
CA GLY A 168 21.11 3.94 -17.32
C GLY A 168 20.00 4.67 -16.57
N LYS A 169 18.76 4.46 -17.01
CA LYS A 169 17.55 4.92 -16.29
C LYS A 169 17.47 4.40 -14.84
N ALA A 170 18.14 3.30 -14.53
CA ALA A 170 18.15 2.71 -13.19
C ALA A 170 19.01 3.52 -12.19
N GLU A 171 20.17 4.04 -12.62
CA GLU A 171 21.02 4.91 -11.79
C GLU A 171 20.31 6.21 -11.44
N HIS A 172 19.64 6.81 -12.44
CA HIS A 172 18.83 8.01 -12.23
C HIS A 172 17.60 7.72 -11.35
N PHE A 173 17.00 6.53 -11.45
CA PHE A 173 15.90 6.13 -10.57
C PHE A 173 16.34 6.12 -9.10
N PHE A 174 17.53 5.61 -8.82
CA PHE A 174 18.10 5.50 -7.48
C PHE A 174 18.93 6.71 -7.04
N MET A 175 18.98 7.78 -7.83
CA MET A 175 19.76 8.99 -7.55
C MET A 175 21.21 8.66 -7.13
N VAL A 176 21.83 7.70 -7.83
CA VAL A 176 23.26 7.41 -7.63
C VAL A 176 24.04 8.68 -8.00
N PRO A 177 24.88 9.24 -7.10
CA PRO A 177 25.52 10.52 -7.36
C PRO A 177 26.41 10.49 -8.60
N ASP A 178 26.39 11.58 -9.36
CA ASP A 178 27.03 11.65 -10.68
C ASP A 178 28.58 11.58 -10.67
N PHE A 179 29.21 11.57 -9.50
CA PHE A 179 30.66 11.46 -9.33
C PHE A 179 31.09 10.04 -8.91
N VAL A 180 30.16 9.10 -8.83
CA VAL A 180 30.39 7.77 -8.27
C VAL A 180 30.11 6.70 -9.33
N ASP A 181 31.17 6.01 -9.77
CA ASP A 181 31.03 4.89 -10.70
C ASP A 181 30.62 3.63 -9.95
N VAL A 182 29.56 2.99 -10.44
CA VAL A 182 29.05 1.71 -9.93
C VAL A 182 30.03 0.62 -10.34
N LYS A 183 30.54 -0.18 -9.40
CA LYS A 183 31.39 -1.34 -9.68
C LYS A 183 30.67 -2.66 -9.50
N ASP A 184 29.90 -2.76 -8.42
CA ASP A 184 29.09 -3.94 -8.13
C ASP A 184 27.80 -3.56 -7.39
N VAL A 185 26.82 -4.45 -7.45
CA VAL A 185 25.59 -4.40 -6.67
C VAL A 185 25.55 -5.62 -5.77
N VAL A 186 25.57 -5.38 -4.46
CA VAL A 186 25.52 -6.42 -3.42
C VAL A 186 24.24 -6.28 -2.61
N MET A 187 23.63 -7.41 -2.28
CA MET A 187 22.44 -7.48 -1.43
C MET A 187 22.72 -8.43 -0.28
N GLU A 188 22.45 -7.98 0.94
CA GLU A 188 22.63 -8.77 2.17
C GLU A 188 21.32 -8.78 2.95
N PRO A 189 20.28 -9.49 2.45
CA PRO A 189 19.01 -9.53 3.13
C PRO A 189 19.13 -10.34 4.43
N GLU A 190 18.68 -9.76 5.54
CA GLU A 190 18.50 -10.52 6.78
C GLU A 190 17.23 -11.36 6.66
N ILE A 191 17.36 -12.69 6.62
CA ILE A 191 16.24 -13.61 6.43
C ILE A 191 16.09 -14.47 7.69
N ASP A 192 15.15 -14.10 8.55
CA ASP A 192 14.70 -14.94 9.67
C ASP A 192 13.19 -15.20 9.54
N TYR A 193 12.83 -16.42 9.17
CA TYR A 193 11.43 -16.84 8.99
C TYR A 193 10.67 -17.09 10.30
N ARG A 194 11.38 -17.20 11.43
CA ARG A 194 10.77 -17.55 12.72
C ARG A 194 10.43 -16.33 13.55
N GLN A 195 11.05 -15.18 13.28
CA GLN A 195 10.90 -13.98 14.08
C GLN A 195 10.06 -12.92 13.36
N PHE A 196 9.13 -12.32 14.10
CA PHE A 196 8.40 -11.15 13.64
C PHE A 196 9.30 -9.91 13.76
N ASN A 197 9.57 -9.22 12.65
CA ASN A 197 10.42 -8.03 12.64
C ASN A 197 9.64 -6.80 13.14
N GLY A 198 9.72 -6.54 14.45
CA GLY A 198 9.07 -5.41 15.10
C GLY A 198 9.53 -4.04 14.57
N GLU A 199 10.79 -3.93 14.13
CA GLU A 199 11.32 -2.67 13.57
C GLU A 199 10.66 -2.34 12.23
N THR A 200 10.60 -3.30 11.31
CA THR A 200 9.90 -3.14 10.02
C THR A 200 8.42 -2.82 10.24
N PHE A 201 7.77 -3.50 11.20
CA PHE A 201 6.38 -3.25 11.55
C PHE A 201 6.14 -1.81 12.04
N ALA A 202 6.93 -1.34 13.01
CA ALA A 202 6.78 -0.01 13.57
C ALA A 202 7.09 1.07 12.53
N TYR A 203 8.12 0.85 11.72
CA TYR A 203 8.48 1.74 10.63
C TYR A 203 7.36 1.82 9.58
N LEU A 204 6.88 0.69 9.07
CA LEU A 204 5.81 0.68 8.06
C LEU A 204 4.54 1.35 8.60
N SER A 205 4.15 1.05 9.84
CA SER A 205 2.96 1.64 10.48
C SER A 205 3.08 3.15 10.55
N THR A 206 4.23 3.66 11.03
CA THR A 206 4.49 5.08 11.16
C THR A 206 4.44 5.79 9.81
N TYR A 207 5.05 5.22 8.78
CA TYR A 207 5.07 5.82 7.44
C TYR A 207 3.70 5.78 6.76
N ILE A 208 2.91 4.72 6.93
CA ILE A 208 1.53 4.67 6.44
C ILE A 208 0.68 5.74 7.14
N ILE A 209 0.85 5.93 8.45
CA ILE A 209 0.16 7.00 9.19
C ILE A 209 0.58 8.38 8.68
N ILE A 210 1.87 8.66 8.58
CA ILE A 210 2.37 9.97 8.11
C ILE A 210 1.86 10.26 6.70
N MET A 211 1.97 9.30 5.77
CA MET A 211 1.47 9.47 4.40
C MET A 211 -0.05 9.59 4.36
N GLY A 212 -0.77 8.83 5.18
CA GLY A 212 -2.22 8.92 5.30
C GLY A 212 -2.68 10.29 5.82
N VAL A 213 -1.99 10.83 6.83
CA VAL A 213 -2.23 12.19 7.35
C VAL A 213 -1.92 13.22 6.28
N LEU A 214 -0.83 13.07 5.52
CA LEU A 214 -0.52 13.96 4.39
C LEU A 214 -1.63 13.93 3.34
N PHE A 215 -2.07 12.76 2.87
CA PHE A 215 -3.19 12.67 1.92
C PHE A 215 -4.49 13.24 2.49
N SER A 216 -4.77 13.01 3.78
CA SER A 216 -5.95 13.58 4.43
C SER A 216 -5.92 15.08 4.46
N SER A 217 -4.73 15.64 4.65
CA SER A 217 -4.53 17.06 4.60
C SER A 217 -4.87 17.65 3.25
N TYR A 218 -4.89 16.85 2.19
CA TYR A 218 -5.04 17.40 0.85
C TYR A 218 -6.53 17.54 0.60
N LEU A 219 -7.29 16.51 0.97
CA LEU A 219 -8.74 16.53 0.85
C LEU A 219 -9.36 17.56 1.78
N PHE A 220 -9.01 17.58 3.07
CA PHE A 220 -9.64 18.46 4.06
C PHE A 220 -9.31 19.95 3.90
N ILE A 221 -8.34 20.26 3.05
CA ILE A 221 -7.88 21.63 2.84
C ILE A 221 -8.26 22.12 1.44
N ASN A 222 -8.44 21.23 0.46
CA ASN A 222 -8.76 21.66 -0.88
C ASN A 222 -10.19 22.23 -0.97
N PRO A 223 -10.35 23.52 -1.34
CA PRO A 223 -11.65 24.19 -1.37
C PRO A 223 -12.65 23.53 -2.31
N LEU A 224 -12.18 22.92 -3.41
CA LEU A 224 -13.05 22.18 -4.34
C LEU A 224 -13.78 21.02 -3.64
N PHE A 225 -13.12 20.33 -2.71
CA PHE A 225 -13.75 19.24 -1.97
C PHE A 225 -14.63 19.75 -0.83
N LEU A 226 -14.20 20.81 -0.15
CA LEU A 226 -14.99 21.42 0.91
C LEU A 226 -16.34 21.97 0.41
N ASP A 227 -16.37 22.52 -0.80
CA ASP A 227 -17.60 23.10 -1.38
C ASP A 227 -18.54 22.04 -1.97
N ASN A 228 -18.02 20.90 -2.43
CA ASN A 228 -18.80 19.89 -3.17
C ASN A 228 -19.06 18.59 -2.40
N MET A 229 -18.40 18.36 -1.25
CA MET A 229 -18.52 17.13 -0.49
C MET A 229 -18.80 17.43 0.98
N THR A 230 -19.71 16.67 1.56
CA THR A 230 -19.88 16.69 3.02
C THR A 230 -18.65 16.10 3.70
N SER A 231 -18.34 16.54 4.93
CA SER A 231 -17.25 15.98 5.75
C SER A 231 -17.30 14.45 5.82
N GLN A 232 -18.52 13.90 5.75
CA GLN A 232 -18.77 12.46 5.82
C GLN A 232 -18.28 11.70 4.59
N ILE A 233 -18.53 12.27 3.41
CA ILE A 233 -18.08 11.71 2.13
C ILE A 233 -16.55 11.80 2.04
N MET A 234 -15.98 12.93 2.47
CA MET A 234 -14.52 13.12 2.49
C MET A 234 -13.84 12.11 3.41
N LEU A 235 -14.37 11.87 4.62
CA LEU A 235 -13.83 10.87 5.54
C LEU A 235 -13.89 9.46 4.95
N SER A 236 -15.00 9.12 4.28
CA SER A 236 -15.19 7.82 3.63
C SER A 236 -14.20 7.60 2.50
N ILE A 237 -14.03 8.60 1.63
CA ILE A 237 -13.01 8.58 0.56
C ILE A 237 -11.62 8.42 1.16
N MET A 238 -11.30 9.15 2.24
CA MET A 238 -10.02 9.05 2.92
C MET A 238 -9.75 7.66 3.49
N MET A 239 -10.72 7.04 4.15
CA MET A 239 -10.56 5.69 4.70
C MET A 239 -10.32 4.65 3.59
N MET A 240 -11.00 4.80 2.46
CA MET A 240 -10.81 3.91 1.31
C MET A 240 -9.47 4.17 0.60
N LEU A 241 -9.05 5.43 0.46
CA LEU A 241 -7.72 5.79 -0.08
C LEU A 241 -6.58 5.36 0.84
N ALA A 242 -6.78 5.41 2.17
CA ALA A 242 -5.81 4.97 3.17
C ALA A 242 -5.43 3.49 2.98
N MET A 243 -6.34 2.67 2.45
CA MET A 243 -6.05 1.27 2.11
C MET A 243 -5.04 1.11 0.96
N PHE A 244 -4.80 2.16 0.16
CA PHE A 244 -3.85 2.12 -0.96
C PHE A 244 -2.53 2.84 -0.67
N VAL A 245 -2.43 3.58 0.44
CA VAL A 245 -1.18 4.21 0.92
C VAL A 245 0.00 3.21 0.99
N PRO A 246 -0.18 1.95 1.43
CA PRO A 246 0.91 0.97 1.46
C PRO A 246 1.55 0.72 0.09
N ALA A 247 0.84 0.92 -1.03
CA ALA A 247 1.41 0.79 -2.37
C ALA A 247 2.57 1.76 -2.64
N LEU A 248 2.62 2.88 -1.92
CA LEU A 248 3.69 3.88 -2.02
C LEU A 248 4.84 3.59 -1.05
N VAL A 249 4.52 3.05 0.14
CA VAL A 249 5.50 2.83 1.22
C VAL A 249 6.25 1.51 1.06
N ILE A 250 5.58 0.44 0.64
CA ILE A 250 6.18 -0.92 0.57
C ILE A 250 7.34 -1.03 -0.43
N PRO A 251 7.26 -0.48 -1.67
CA PRO A 251 8.37 -0.52 -2.62
C PRO A 251 9.68 0.01 -2.04
N TRP A 252 9.60 1.01 -1.16
CA TRP A 252 10.76 1.50 -0.45
C TRP A 252 11.16 0.58 0.67
N GLN A 253 10.21 0.17 1.51
CA GLN A 253 10.53 -0.60 2.71
C GLN A 253 11.30 -1.87 2.34
N ILE A 254 10.91 -2.54 1.25
CA ILE A 254 11.64 -3.70 0.76
C ILE A 254 13.07 -3.36 0.31
N MET A 255 13.31 -2.17 -0.27
CA MET A 255 14.65 -1.73 -0.65
C MET A 255 15.57 -1.55 0.55
N ARG A 256 15.02 -1.00 1.64
CA ARG A 256 15.72 -0.87 2.92
C ARG A 256 16.02 -2.25 3.50
N ASP A 257 15.03 -3.14 3.51
CA ASP A 257 15.14 -4.49 4.09
C ASP A 257 16.05 -5.43 3.28
N LEU A 258 16.22 -5.20 1.98
CA LEU A 258 17.19 -5.91 1.12
C LEU A 258 18.64 -5.50 1.38
N LYS A 259 18.86 -4.38 2.09
CA LYS A 259 20.18 -3.76 2.29
C LYS A 259 21.01 -3.68 1.00
N ALA A 260 20.34 -3.35 -0.11
CA ALA A 260 20.98 -3.26 -1.41
C ALA A 260 22.01 -2.11 -1.42
N GLN A 261 23.25 -2.47 -1.71
CA GLN A 261 24.42 -1.58 -1.72
C GLN A 261 25.04 -1.55 -3.11
N VAL A 262 25.37 -0.35 -3.55
CA VAL A 262 26.20 -0.11 -4.72
C VAL A 262 27.62 0.09 -4.21
N ILE A 263 28.50 -0.84 -4.60
CA ILE A 263 29.94 -0.76 -4.32
C ILE A 263 30.57 0.14 -5.37
N THR A 264 31.34 1.11 -4.89
CA THR A 264 31.92 2.19 -5.69
C THR A 264 33.34 2.46 -5.20
N ASP A 265 34.10 3.31 -5.90
CA ASP A 265 35.45 3.69 -5.46
C ASP A 265 35.49 4.62 -4.24
N ALA A 266 34.33 5.07 -3.77
CA ALA A 266 34.23 5.87 -2.56
C ALA A 266 34.46 5.00 -1.31
N ALA A 267 35.01 5.61 -0.25
CA ALA A 267 35.30 4.93 1.02
C ALA A 267 34.07 4.37 1.75
N ARG A 268 32.85 4.67 1.30
CA ARG A 268 31.59 4.16 1.87
C ARG A 268 30.66 3.68 0.75
N PRO A 269 30.06 2.48 0.89
CA PRO A 269 29.09 1.99 -0.07
C PRO A 269 27.83 2.87 -0.09
N TYR A 270 27.25 3.06 -1.28
CA TYR A 270 26.01 3.82 -1.43
C TYR A 270 24.81 2.90 -1.28
N TYR A 271 24.01 3.14 -0.26
CA TYR A 271 22.76 2.40 -0.06
C TYR A 271 21.67 2.92 -1.00
N VAL A 272 21.16 2.03 -1.85
CA VAL A 272 20.19 2.37 -2.91
C VAL A 272 18.89 2.97 -2.35
N TRP A 273 18.52 2.60 -1.13
CA TRP A 273 17.33 3.13 -0.46
C TRP A 273 17.44 4.62 -0.10
N ASN A 274 18.64 5.19 0.06
CA ASN A 274 18.82 6.61 0.38
C ASN A 274 18.39 7.53 -0.76
N GLY A 275 18.68 7.16 -2.00
CA GLY A 275 18.27 7.95 -3.17
C GLY A 275 16.81 7.78 -3.52
N ALA A 276 16.29 6.54 -3.44
CA ALA A 276 14.84 6.31 -3.50
C ALA A 276 14.10 7.12 -2.42
N LYS A 277 14.73 7.25 -1.24
CA LYS A 277 14.24 8.06 -0.13
C LYS A 277 14.06 9.53 -0.48
N HIS A 278 15.13 10.10 -1.02
CA HIS A 278 15.17 11.50 -1.33
C HIS A 278 14.22 11.85 -2.48
N ARG A 279 13.99 10.98 -3.46
CA ARG A 279 13.07 11.25 -4.58
C ARG A 279 11.60 11.30 -4.15
N LEU A 280 11.18 10.36 -3.30
CA LEU A 280 9.81 10.33 -2.77
C LEU A 280 9.55 11.51 -1.83
N PHE A 281 10.51 11.87 -0.98
CA PHE A 281 10.36 13.02 -0.08
C PHE A 281 10.73 14.36 -0.71
N SER A 282 11.49 14.45 -1.80
CA SER A 282 11.67 15.68 -2.58
C SER A 282 10.33 16.16 -3.15
N SER A 283 9.35 15.26 -3.26
CA SER A 283 7.95 15.59 -3.48
C SER A 283 7.30 16.39 -2.33
N PHE A 284 8.00 16.66 -1.20
CA PHE A 284 7.62 17.59 -0.11
C PHE A 284 7.40 19.03 -0.58
N LEU A 285 7.62 19.36 -1.86
CA LEU A 285 7.02 20.53 -2.51
C LEU A 285 5.48 20.55 -2.30
N THR A 286 4.86 19.37 -2.10
CA THR A 286 3.48 19.24 -1.62
C THR A 286 3.26 19.80 -0.22
N LEU A 287 4.20 19.72 0.74
CA LEU A 287 4.08 20.36 2.07
C LEU A 287 3.96 21.89 1.97
N GLY A 288 4.70 22.48 1.04
CA GLY A 288 4.54 23.90 0.69
C GLY A 288 3.16 24.19 0.10
N ALA A 289 2.66 23.32 -0.78
CA ALA A 289 1.30 23.41 -1.31
C ALA A 289 0.22 23.16 -0.24
N PHE A 290 0.46 22.29 0.75
CA PHE A 290 -0.43 22.04 1.90
C PHE A 290 -0.58 23.28 2.76
N MET A 291 0.52 23.93 3.12
CA MET A 291 0.50 25.18 3.88
C MET A 291 -0.20 26.29 3.08
N MET A 292 0.01 26.36 1.75
CA MET A 292 -0.66 27.32 0.88
C MET A 292 -2.16 27.06 0.73
N MET A 293 -2.57 25.80 0.58
CA MET A 293 -3.99 25.42 0.57
C MET A 293 -4.63 25.66 1.93
N PHE A 294 -3.93 25.42 3.04
CA PHE A 294 -4.44 25.65 4.40
C PHE A 294 -4.76 27.12 4.64
N VAL A 295 -3.85 27.98 4.20
CA VAL A 295 -4.07 29.43 4.20
C VAL A 295 -5.27 29.81 3.31
N LEU A 296 -5.44 29.16 2.14
CA LEU A 296 -6.60 29.39 1.28
C LEU A 296 -7.92 28.93 1.92
N SER A 297 -8.01 27.74 2.54
CA SER A 297 -9.26 27.28 3.17
C SER A 297 -9.67 28.14 4.36
N LEU A 298 -8.70 28.59 5.15
CA LEU A 298 -8.95 29.55 6.24
C LEU A 298 -9.39 30.91 5.70
N TYR A 299 -8.82 31.35 4.57
CA TYR A 299 -9.21 32.58 3.89
C TYR A 299 -10.66 32.52 3.34
N TYR A 300 -11.14 31.34 2.94
CA TYR A 300 -12.54 31.11 2.52
C TYR A 300 -13.56 30.98 3.68
N GLY A 301 -13.14 31.15 4.94
CA GLY A 301 -14.04 31.22 6.09
C GLY A 301 -14.41 29.87 6.73
N TYR A 302 -13.71 28.79 6.39
CA TYR A 302 -13.88 27.51 7.08
C TYR A 302 -13.28 27.56 8.49
N SER A 303 -14.01 27.04 9.49
CA SER A 303 -13.52 27.05 10.87
C SER A 303 -12.36 26.05 11.04
N ALA A 304 -11.22 26.54 11.55
CA ALA A 304 -10.05 25.71 11.84
C ALA A 304 -10.39 24.54 12.79
N VAL A 305 -11.35 24.75 13.69
CA VAL A 305 -11.83 23.75 14.65
C VAL A 305 -12.49 22.56 13.94
N ASN A 306 -13.33 22.79 12.93
CA ASN A 306 -13.98 21.71 12.17
C ASN A 306 -12.95 20.88 11.39
N ILE A 307 -11.94 21.54 10.84
CA ILE A 307 -10.83 20.88 10.15
C ILE A 307 -10.08 19.96 11.13
N ILE A 308 -9.71 20.46 12.31
CA ILE A 308 -9.01 19.68 13.35
C ILE A 308 -9.84 18.48 13.81
N ILE A 309 -11.14 18.67 14.06
CA ILE A 309 -12.06 17.61 14.47
C ILE A 309 -12.14 16.51 13.40
N ASN A 310 -12.23 16.87 12.11
CA ASN A 310 -12.22 15.91 11.01
C ASN A 310 -10.92 15.08 10.93
N TYR A 311 -9.76 15.69 11.19
CA TYR A 311 -8.50 14.95 11.30
C TYR A 311 -8.51 13.96 12.47
N LEU A 312 -9.01 14.37 13.63
CA LEU A 312 -9.11 13.49 14.79
C LEU A 312 -10.01 12.29 14.48
N TYR A 313 -11.13 12.50 13.80
CA TYR A 313 -12.03 11.43 13.36
C TYR A 313 -11.38 10.44 12.38
N LEU A 314 -10.45 10.90 11.54
CA LEU A 314 -9.74 10.02 10.62
C LEU A 314 -8.62 9.22 11.29
N LEU A 315 -8.03 9.75 12.35
CA LEU A 315 -6.81 9.19 12.94
C LEU A 315 -7.02 7.76 13.46
N VAL A 316 -8.15 7.47 14.11
CA VAL A 316 -8.43 6.12 14.66
C VAL A 316 -8.57 5.07 13.55
N PRO A 317 -9.43 5.25 12.52
CA PRO A 317 -9.47 4.37 11.35
C PRO A 317 -8.11 4.21 10.67
N LEU A 318 -7.37 5.32 10.49
CA LEU A 318 -6.08 5.31 9.82
C LEU A 318 -5.05 4.47 10.59
N VAL A 319 -5.00 4.60 11.91
CA VAL A 319 -4.13 3.79 12.78
C VAL A 319 -4.51 2.32 12.69
N CYS A 320 -5.80 1.98 12.73
CA CYS A 320 -6.27 0.59 12.61
C CYS A 320 -5.83 -0.03 11.27
N ILE A 321 -6.07 0.68 10.17
CA ILE A 321 -5.65 0.25 8.82
C ILE A 321 -4.12 0.09 8.76
N ALA A 322 -3.37 1.08 9.24
CA ALA A 322 -1.91 1.07 9.20
C ALA A 322 -1.30 -0.11 9.98
N VAL A 323 -1.82 -0.38 11.19
CA VAL A 323 -1.37 -1.50 12.02
C VAL A 323 -1.68 -2.83 11.31
N MET A 324 -2.89 -3.00 10.78
CA MET A 324 -3.27 -4.24 10.09
C MET A 324 -2.42 -4.51 8.86
N TYR A 325 -2.23 -3.49 7.99
CA TYR A 325 -1.34 -3.59 6.83
C TYR A 325 0.08 -3.95 7.21
N SER A 326 0.62 -3.28 8.24
CA SER A 326 2.00 -3.48 8.67
C SER A 326 2.20 -4.85 9.29
N ALA A 327 1.26 -5.31 10.12
CA ALA A 327 1.32 -6.62 10.74
C ALA A 327 1.29 -7.72 9.67
N MET A 328 0.37 -7.61 8.72
CA MET A 328 0.21 -8.59 7.64
C MET A 328 1.41 -8.59 6.68
N TYR A 329 1.94 -7.42 6.31
CA TYR A 329 3.13 -7.32 5.47
C TYR A 329 4.35 -7.95 6.13
N THR A 330 4.65 -7.57 7.37
CA THR A 330 5.82 -8.06 8.11
C THR A 330 5.74 -9.57 8.33
N ASN A 331 4.55 -10.09 8.63
CA ASN A 331 4.36 -11.51 8.93
C ASN A 331 4.42 -12.41 7.70
N ASN A 332 3.72 -12.05 6.62
CA ASN A 332 3.49 -12.97 5.50
C ASN A 332 4.30 -12.61 4.24
N PHE A 333 4.65 -11.34 4.04
CA PHE A 333 5.19 -10.86 2.76
C PHE A 333 6.66 -10.43 2.81
N ASN A 334 7.15 -9.87 3.93
CA ASN A 334 8.50 -9.27 3.99
C ASN A 334 9.62 -10.28 3.65
N ASN A 335 9.74 -11.34 4.43
CA ASN A 335 10.78 -12.36 4.23
C ASN A 335 10.65 -13.07 2.89
N MET A 336 9.41 -13.38 2.50
CA MET A 336 9.09 -13.96 1.21
C MET A 336 9.59 -13.10 0.05
N LEU A 337 9.27 -11.81 0.07
CA LEU A 337 9.63 -10.88 -0.99
C LEU A 337 11.15 -10.67 -1.07
N LYS A 338 11.84 -10.58 0.07
CA LYS A 338 13.31 -10.51 0.12
C LYS A 338 13.95 -11.69 -0.60
N VAL A 339 13.49 -12.90 -0.30
CA VAL A 339 14.03 -14.15 -0.88
C VAL A 339 13.77 -14.22 -2.38
N VAL A 340 12.56 -13.86 -2.82
CA VAL A 340 12.21 -13.85 -4.25
C VAL A 340 13.06 -12.84 -5.02
N ILE A 341 13.27 -11.64 -4.47
CA ILE A 341 14.06 -10.61 -5.15
C ILE A 341 15.54 -11.02 -5.19
N TYR A 342 16.10 -11.45 -4.06
CA TYR A 342 17.49 -11.84 -3.93
C TYR A 342 17.86 -13.03 -4.84
N SER A 343 17.10 -14.13 -4.75
CA SER A 343 17.36 -15.34 -5.56
C SER A 343 17.34 -15.04 -7.06
N ARG A 344 16.35 -14.27 -7.53
CA ARG A 344 16.23 -13.89 -8.95
C ARG A 344 17.33 -12.93 -9.39
N PHE A 345 17.77 -12.04 -8.52
CA PHE A 345 18.90 -11.16 -8.82
C PHE A 345 20.18 -12.00 -8.98
N MET A 346 20.47 -12.89 -8.03
CA MET A 346 21.67 -13.75 -8.07
C MET A 346 21.68 -14.69 -9.28
N GLU A 347 20.55 -15.31 -9.64
CA GLU A 347 20.44 -16.16 -10.82
C GLU A 347 20.72 -15.39 -12.13
N ARG A 348 20.32 -14.11 -12.20
CA ARG A 348 20.57 -13.27 -13.37
C ARG A 348 22.00 -12.74 -13.42
N LYS A 349 22.56 -12.38 -12.26
CA LYS A 349 23.96 -12.00 -12.10
C LYS A 349 24.86 -13.13 -12.61
N LYS A 350 24.66 -14.35 -12.11
CA LYS A 350 25.40 -15.55 -12.52
C LYS A 350 25.33 -15.82 -14.02
N ARG A 351 24.14 -15.78 -14.63
CA ARG A 351 23.99 -15.97 -16.09
C ARG A 351 24.76 -14.92 -16.89
N PHE A 352 24.74 -13.67 -16.46
CA PHE A 352 25.49 -12.61 -17.13
C PHE A 352 27.00 -12.80 -17.02
N ASP A 353 27.48 -13.22 -15.85
CA ASP A 353 28.90 -13.52 -15.63
C ASP A 353 29.37 -14.68 -16.51
N GLU A 354 28.56 -15.75 -16.62
CA GLU A 354 28.83 -16.89 -17.52
C GLU A 354 28.86 -16.47 -19.00
N GLU A 355 27.89 -15.68 -19.46
CA GLU A 355 27.85 -15.14 -20.82
C GLU A 355 29.08 -14.26 -21.12
N ARG A 356 29.55 -13.49 -20.14
CA ARG A 356 30.71 -12.62 -20.30
C ARG A 356 32.02 -13.41 -20.34
N ILE A 357 32.21 -14.37 -19.43
CA ILE A 357 33.40 -15.22 -19.41
C ILE A 357 33.49 -15.99 -20.73
N GLY A 358 32.36 -16.54 -21.21
CA GLY A 358 32.29 -17.21 -22.51
C GLY A 358 32.70 -16.32 -23.69
N ARG A 359 32.35 -15.02 -23.67
CA ARG A 359 32.78 -14.06 -24.71
C ARG A 359 34.22 -13.60 -24.59
N SER A 360 34.83 -13.65 -23.41
CA SER A 360 36.25 -13.28 -23.23
C SER A 360 37.23 -14.40 -23.60
N LEU A 361 36.71 -15.63 -23.75
CA LEU A 361 37.48 -16.82 -24.13
C LEU A 361 37.42 -17.11 -25.64
N ILE A 362 36.61 -16.37 -26.39
CA ILE A 362 36.50 -16.37 -27.86
C ILE A 362 37.20 -15.10 -28.36
#